data_AF-A0A813DGB0-F1
#
_entry.id   AF-A0A813DGB0-F1
#
_cell.length_a   1.000
_cell.length_b   1.000
_cell.length_c   1.000
_cell.angle_alpha   90.00
_cell.angle_beta   90.00
_cell.angle_gamma   90.00
#
_symmetry.space_group_name_H-M   'P 1'
#
loop_
_entity.id
_entity.type
_entity.pdbx_description
1 polymer ?
#
loop_
_entity_poly.entity_id
_entity_poly.type
_entity_poly.pdbx_seq_one_letter_code
_entity_poly.pdbx_strand_id
1 'polypeptide(L)'
;ASVLAKFSSEGGESPGGSGGPLEGWEQVLLQRLVTQELSGDTRSSRRQPRASPLSKRAPAVESLAACEKRLRAVVVSTWVAEDAAEAVAQAEELERGGDWAGAQVSYARSLSLGSPKPMDTATRLAWLLRVQGCSSEAEAVLRHALGLDPAGGDLDDDDMAVVAGPKAQLSAARRTALGRLVQLLIQDGREEQAMQLLRCGGWRYRLAPWVLRYPLPADAQPQGFDPNVPLRVFDGALPQPLLRHLADVLAPKSAFWREHGYNEVAGCGESGYFSYLHPLEGPPKSSMDLAARHVLELAKNHFPELAEATSAEWWAHCRPHACGHQMHFDSDNEGIGGALHPICSCVVYVDAPDGVGGPTLVTDQRLSDDSLATKGWLVYPKPGRLAIYDGSYLHGVVPGRGEPPASAAGAAQPRRITWMLAFWRQIKQRPFEEDGLAGSSRPLPDPAAAFETGTRRFTWHQKLALPLPGLLGDEAAAKLPLPSPVPMHMGVWVPVDEAGSNSSSSGSSKDTGAVPVPDYSECWQF
;
A
#
# COMPACT_ATOMS: atom_id res chain seq x y z
N ALA A 1 30.99 -13.51 -40.44
CA ALA A 1 31.35 -14.79 -41.08
C ALA A 1 32.78 -15.24 -40.71
N SER A 2 33.84 -14.51 -41.11
CA SER A 2 35.25 -14.84 -40.76
C SER A 2 35.54 -14.84 -39.25
N VAL A 3 34.92 -13.93 -38.49
CA VAL A 3 35.00 -13.85 -37.02
C VAL A 3 34.32 -15.05 -36.34
N LEU A 4 33.21 -15.52 -36.90
CA LEU A 4 32.41 -16.63 -36.36
C LEU A 4 33.06 -17.99 -36.61
N ALA A 5 33.82 -18.15 -37.70
CA ALA A 5 34.57 -19.38 -37.98
C ALA A 5 35.76 -19.58 -37.03
N LYS A 6 36.28 -18.51 -36.43
CA LYS A 6 37.43 -18.54 -35.51
C LYS A 6 37.02 -18.96 -34.08
N PHE A 7 35.79 -18.69 -33.70
CA PHE A 7 35.23 -19.07 -32.39
C PHE A 7 34.99 -20.58 -32.24
N SER A 8 34.73 -21.30 -33.33
CA SER A 8 34.56 -22.77 -33.30
C SER A 8 35.89 -23.55 -33.31
N SER A 9 37.04 -22.91 -33.60
CA SER A 9 38.31 -23.62 -33.86
C SER A 9 39.39 -23.46 -32.79
N GLU A 10 39.25 -22.54 -31.82
CA GLU A 10 40.30 -22.25 -30.81
C GLU A 10 39.91 -22.68 -29.38
N GLY A 11 39.27 -23.85 -29.24
CA GLY A 11 39.16 -24.56 -27.96
C GLY A 11 40.47 -25.29 -27.62
N GLY A 12 41.51 -24.54 -27.28
CA GLY A 12 42.82 -25.05 -26.89
C GLY A 12 43.22 -24.58 -25.48
N GLU A 13 43.49 -25.55 -24.62
CA GLU A 13 43.92 -25.50 -23.21
C GLU A 13 44.57 -24.18 -22.72
N SER A 14 43.91 -23.54 -21.74
CA SER A 14 44.54 -22.60 -20.80
C SER A 14 44.18 -23.01 -19.37
N PRO A 15 45.14 -23.03 -18.42
CA PRO A 15 44.86 -23.42 -17.05
C PRO A 15 44.29 -22.23 -16.27
N GLY A 16 43.06 -22.34 -15.76
CA GLY A 16 42.63 -21.57 -14.59
C GLY A 16 41.37 -20.69 -14.68
N GLY A 17 40.47 -20.87 -15.63
CA GLY A 17 39.17 -20.17 -15.63
C GLY A 17 38.04 -21.07 -16.12
N SER A 18 36.98 -21.22 -15.32
CA SER A 18 35.80 -22.07 -15.60
C SER A 18 34.86 -21.48 -16.67
N GLY A 19 35.40 -20.99 -17.78
CA GLY A 19 34.60 -20.58 -18.94
C GLY A 19 34.45 -21.75 -19.91
N GLY A 20 33.38 -22.53 -19.78
CA GLY A 20 33.01 -23.54 -20.78
C GLY A 20 32.68 -22.89 -22.14
N PRO A 21 32.71 -23.66 -23.25
CA PRO A 21 32.28 -23.17 -24.54
C PRO A 21 30.80 -22.77 -24.49
N LEU A 22 30.46 -21.67 -25.17
CA LEU A 22 29.08 -21.17 -25.27
C LEU A 22 28.15 -22.27 -25.81
N GLU A 23 27.02 -22.50 -25.15
CA GLU A 23 25.98 -23.42 -25.60
C GLU A 23 25.37 -22.95 -26.93
N GLY A 24 24.77 -23.88 -27.69
CA GLY A 24 24.32 -23.61 -29.07
C GLY A 24 23.32 -22.46 -29.21
N TRP A 25 22.51 -22.19 -28.18
CA TRP A 25 21.57 -21.07 -28.18
C TRP A 25 22.25 -19.71 -27.87
N GLU A 26 23.28 -19.72 -27.02
CA GLU A 26 24.09 -18.53 -26.71
C GLU A 26 24.84 -18.06 -27.96
N GLN A 27 25.32 -19.00 -28.79
CA GLN A 27 25.95 -18.70 -30.08
C GLN A 27 24.98 -18.05 -31.06
N VAL A 28 23.73 -18.51 -31.11
CA VAL A 28 22.68 -17.95 -31.99
C VAL A 28 22.29 -16.53 -31.55
N LEU A 29 22.18 -16.28 -30.25
CA LEU A 29 21.90 -14.96 -29.70
C LEU A 29 23.06 -13.98 -29.97
N LEU A 30 24.30 -14.41 -29.73
CA LEU A 30 25.50 -13.62 -30.06
C LEU A 30 25.54 -13.30 -31.55
N GLN A 31 25.25 -14.28 -32.41
CA GLN A 31 25.23 -14.09 -33.86
C GLN A 31 24.17 -13.06 -34.28
N ARG A 32 23.00 -13.04 -33.64
CA ARG A 32 21.93 -12.06 -33.91
C ARG A 32 22.32 -10.65 -33.47
N LEU A 33 22.87 -10.49 -32.28
CA LEU A 33 23.34 -9.19 -31.74
C LEU A 33 24.52 -8.63 -32.55
N VAL A 34 25.48 -9.48 -32.91
CA VAL A 34 26.59 -9.14 -33.82
C VAL A 34 26.07 -8.68 -35.18
N THR A 35 25.07 -9.38 -35.72
CA THR A 35 24.49 -9.03 -37.01
C THR A 35 23.80 -7.67 -36.94
N GLN A 36 23.05 -7.40 -35.86
CA GLN A 36 22.30 -6.15 -35.67
C GLN A 36 23.22 -4.93 -35.48
N GLU A 37 24.33 -5.07 -34.76
CA GLU A 37 25.34 -4.01 -34.64
C GLU A 37 26.11 -3.78 -35.95
N LEU A 38 26.50 -4.86 -36.64
CA LEU A 38 27.25 -4.76 -37.89
C LEU A 38 26.41 -4.27 -39.08
N SER A 39 25.09 -4.48 -39.07
CA SER A 39 24.21 -3.97 -40.14
C SER A 39 23.91 -2.48 -40.00
N GLY A 40 24.36 -1.81 -38.94
CA GLY A 40 24.22 -0.35 -38.76
C GLY A 40 22.76 0.12 -38.72
N ASP A 41 21.80 -0.78 -38.51
CA ASP A 41 20.37 -0.52 -38.62
C ASP A 41 19.83 0.08 -37.31
N THR A 42 20.43 1.20 -36.89
CA THR A 42 19.86 2.07 -35.86
C THR A 42 18.80 2.93 -36.53
N ARG A 43 17.54 2.48 -36.53
CA ARG A 43 16.38 3.33 -36.86
C ARG A 43 16.22 4.42 -35.78
N SER A 44 17.08 5.42 -35.80
CA SER A 44 16.94 6.63 -34.99
C SER A 44 16.83 7.86 -35.89
N SER A 45 15.61 8.41 -35.94
CA SER A 45 15.27 9.82 -36.16
C SER A 45 16.05 10.63 -37.21
N ARG A 46 15.41 10.84 -38.37
CA ARG A 46 15.77 11.89 -39.35
C ARG A 46 15.71 13.28 -38.69
N ARG A 47 16.85 13.80 -38.23
CA ARG A 47 17.10 15.25 -38.11
C ARG A 47 18.15 15.65 -39.14
N GLN A 48 17.77 16.55 -40.05
CA GLN A 48 18.70 17.13 -41.03
C GLN A 48 19.81 17.93 -40.33
N PRO A 49 21.10 17.69 -40.62
CA PRO A 49 22.17 18.51 -40.08
C PRO A 49 22.37 19.78 -40.93
N ARG A 50 22.44 20.93 -40.23
CA ARG A 50 23.03 22.16 -40.76
C ARG A 50 24.54 21.94 -41.00
N ALA A 51 25.01 22.39 -42.16
CA ALA A 51 26.40 22.25 -42.59
C ALA A 51 27.37 22.97 -41.65
N SER A 52 28.38 22.25 -41.16
CA SER A 52 29.60 22.77 -40.54
C SER A 52 30.83 22.10 -41.18
N PRO A 53 32.01 22.75 -41.17
CA PRO A 53 33.12 22.36 -42.03
C PRO A 53 33.77 21.04 -41.60
N LEU A 54 33.93 20.15 -42.58
CA LEU A 54 34.45 18.79 -42.47
C LEU A 54 35.96 18.76 -42.16
N SER A 55 36.31 18.44 -40.91
CA SER A 55 37.61 17.85 -40.57
C SER A 55 37.57 16.35 -40.89
N LYS A 56 38.19 15.94 -42.00
CA LYS A 56 38.32 14.53 -42.43
C LYS A 56 39.36 13.79 -41.57
N ARG A 57 38.98 13.32 -40.38
CA ARG A 57 39.69 12.22 -39.70
C ARG A 57 39.00 10.91 -40.08
N ALA A 58 39.74 10.00 -40.73
CA ALA A 58 39.25 8.65 -40.99
C ALA A 58 38.94 7.96 -39.64
N PRO A 59 37.79 7.27 -39.50
CA PRO A 59 37.49 6.54 -38.28
C PRO A 59 38.57 5.47 -38.07
N ALA A 60 39.15 5.43 -36.87
CA ALA A 60 40.10 4.39 -36.51
C ALA A 60 39.41 3.04 -36.67
N VAL A 61 40.05 2.12 -37.42
CA VAL A 61 39.56 0.74 -37.55
C VAL A 61 39.68 0.08 -36.19
N GLU A 62 38.54 -0.17 -35.55
CA GLU A 62 38.50 -0.90 -34.29
C GLU A 62 39.04 -2.32 -34.48
N SER A 63 39.89 -2.77 -33.55
CA SER A 63 40.45 -4.12 -33.64
C SER A 63 39.38 -5.17 -33.37
N LEU A 64 39.56 -6.36 -33.95
CA LEU A 64 38.66 -7.50 -33.72
C LEU A 64 38.48 -7.80 -32.22
N ALA A 65 39.57 -7.76 -31.46
CA ALA A 65 39.57 -8.02 -30.01
C ALA A 65 38.78 -6.97 -29.22
N ALA A 66 38.80 -5.70 -29.64
CA ALA A 66 37.98 -4.66 -29.02
C ALA A 66 36.49 -4.88 -29.30
N CYS A 67 36.13 -5.26 -30.53
CA CYS A 67 34.76 -5.62 -30.89
C CYS A 67 34.26 -6.84 -30.09
N GLU A 68 35.07 -7.89 -29.99
CA GLU A 68 34.75 -9.08 -29.19
C GLU A 68 34.54 -8.76 -27.72
N LYS A 69 35.45 -7.99 -27.10
CA LYS A 69 35.33 -7.55 -25.71
C LYS A 69 34.04 -6.76 -25.48
N ARG A 70 33.69 -5.86 -26.42
CA ARG A 70 32.42 -5.10 -26.35
C ARG A 70 31.22 -6.03 -26.43
N LEU A 71 31.20 -6.97 -27.39
CA LEU A 71 30.08 -7.91 -27.56
C LEU A 71 29.89 -8.80 -26.33
N ARG A 72 30.98 -9.34 -25.77
CA ARG A 72 30.92 -10.10 -24.50
C ARG A 72 30.34 -9.25 -23.37
N ALA A 73 30.77 -7.99 -23.25
CA ALA A 73 30.22 -7.08 -22.24
C ALA A 73 28.73 -6.81 -22.45
N VAL A 74 28.28 -6.63 -23.70
CA VAL A 74 26.84 -6.46 -24.01
C VAL A 74 26.05 -7.71 -23.62
N VAL A 75 26.49 -8.90 -24.05
CA VAL A 75 25.80 -10.17 -23.75
C VAL A 75 25.68 -10.40 -22.24
N VAL A 76 26.78 -10.23 -21.50
CA VAL A 76 26.77 -10.35 -20.04
C VAL A 76 25.82 -9.32 -19.42
N SER A 77 25.83 -8.06 -19.90
CA SER A 77 24.91 -7.04 -19.37
C SER A 77 23.44 -7.34 -19.66
N THR A 78 23.13 -7.94 -20.82
CA THR A 78 21.76 -8.33 -21.17
C THR A 78 21.28 -9.48 -20.30
N TRP A 79 22.09 -10.53 -20.11
CA TRP A 79 21.73 -11.65 -19.24
C TRP A 79 21.56 -11.23 -17.78
N VAL A 80 22.44 -10.38 -17.28
CA VAL A 80 22.32 -9.84 -15.91
C VAL A 80 21.01 -9.04 -15.75
N ALA A 81 20.61 -8.27 -16.77
CA ALA A 81 19.34 -7.54 -16.75
C ALA A 81 18.11 -8.47 -16.82
N GLU A 82 18.18 -9.56 -17.59
CA GLU A 82 17.15 -10.59 -17.65
C GLU A 82 17.00 -11.31 -16.31
N ASP A 83 18.10 -11.76 -15.70
CA ASP A 83 18.11 -12.37 -14.36
C ASP A 83 17.57 -11.41 -13.29
N ALA A 84 17.92 -10.12 -13.38
CA ALA A 84 17.41 -9.11 -12.46
C ALA A 84 15.90 -8.93 -12.59
N ALA A 85 15.36 -8.98 -13.80
CA ALA A 85 13.93 -8.90 -14.08
C ALA A 85 13.18 -10.17 -13.62
N GLU A 86 13.76 -11.35 -13.86
CA GLU A 86 13.22 -12.62 -13.38
C GLU A 86 13.17 -12.66 -11.85
N ALA A 87 14.21 -12.16 -11.18
CA ALA A 87 14.24 -12.05 -9.72
C ALA A 87 13.13 -11.12 -9.18
N VAL A 88 12.78 -10.02 -9.88
CA VAL A 88 11.61 -9.19 -9.51
C VAL A 88 10.31 -9.98 -9.67
N ALA A 89 10.12 -10.65 -10.80
CA ALA A 89 8.90 -11.41 -11.06
C ALA A 89 8.72 -12.55 -10.04
N GLN A 90 9.80 -13.23 -9.69
CA GLN A 90 9.80 -14.24 -8.63
C GLN A 90 9.45 -13.62 -7.27
N ALA A 91 10.01 -12.47 -6.93
CA ALA A 91 9.71 -11.79 -5.67
C ALA A 91 8.22 -11.41 -5.57
N GLU A 92 7.63 -10.89 -6.65
CA GLU A 92 6.21 -10.54 -6.71
C GLU A 92 5.28 -11.77 -6.57
N GLU A 93 5.67 -12.90 -7.15
CA GLU A 93 4.96 -14.17 -6.99
C GLU A 93 5.01 -14.66 -5.53
N LEU A 94 6.19 -14.66 -4.93
CA LEU A 94 6.40 -15.06 -3.54
C LEU A 94 5.65 -14.13 -2.57
N GLU A 95 5.65 -12.82 -2.82
CA GLU A 95 4.89 -11.84 -2.05
C GLU A 95 3.39 -12.14 -2.10
N ARG A 96 2.85 -12.44 -3.30
CA ARG A 96 1.43 -12.81 -3.48
C ARG A 96 1.09 -14.12 -2.77
N GLY A 97 2.03 -15.06 -2.73
CA GLY A 97 1.91 -16.33 -1.99
C GLY A 97 2.07 -16.18 -0.47
N GLY A 98 2.46 -15.01 0.03
CA GLY A 98 2.73 -14.76 1.45
C GLY A 98 4.10 -15.24 1.93
N ASP A 99 4.99 -15.67 1.03
CA ASP A 99 6.39 -16.00 1.35
C ASP A 99 7.26 -14.73 1.29
N TRP A 100 7.14 -13.91 2.32
CA TRP A 100 7.85 -12.64 2.39
C TRP A 100 9.36 -12.78 2.53
N ALA A 101 9.83 -13.86 3.18
CA ALA A 101 11.25 -14.13 3.32
C ALA A 101 11.88 -14.49 1.96
N GLY A 102 11.21 -15.35 1.19
CA GLY A 102 11.59 -15.63 -0.19
C GLY A 102 11.57 -14.37 -1.06
N ALA A 103 10.49 -13.58 -0.99
CA ALA A 103 10.37 -12.33 -1.75
C ALA A 103 11.48 -11.32 -1.41
N GLN A 104 11.83 -11.18 -0.13
CA GLN A 104 12.93 -10.35 0.34
C GLN A 104 14.26 -10.77 -0.32
N VAL A 105 14.58 -12.07 -0.33
CA VAL A 105 15.80 -12.61 -0.96
C VAL A 105 15.82 -12.32 -2.46
N SER A 106 14.70 -12.54 -3.15
CA SER A 106 14.59 -12.30 -4.60
C SER A 106 14.70 -10.81 -4.96
N TYR A 107 14.10 -9.90 -4.19
CA TYR A 107 14.28 -8.46 -4.41
C TYR A 107 15.72 -8.00 -4.15
N ALA A 108 16.35 -8.49 -3.08
CA ALA A 108 17.76 -8.19 -2.81
C ALA A 108 18.68 -8.70 -3.92
N ARG A 109 18.42 -9.91 -4.45
CA ARG A 109 19.12 -10.46 -5.63
C ARG A 109 18.96 -9.53 -6.83
N SER A 110 17.75 -9.10 -7.15
CA SER A 110 17.50 -8.19 -8.27
C SER A 110 18.28 -6.87 -8.14
N LEU A 111 18.32 -6.27 -6.95
CA LEU A 111 19.13 -5.06 -6.71
C LEU A 111 20.61 -5.31 -6.92
N SER A 112 21.15 -6.44 -6.43
CA SER A 112 22.57 -6.80 -6.61
C SER A 112 22.96 -7.03 -8.07
N LEU A 113 22.00 -7.42 -8.92
CA LEU A 113 22.18 -7.63 -10.36
C LEU A 113 21.92 -6.34 -11.16
N GLY A 114 21.59 -5.22 -10.53
CA GLY A 114 21.25 -3.99 -11.22
C GLY A 114 19.82 -4.01 -11.77
N SER A 115 18.84 -4.11 -10.87
CA SER A 115 17.41 -4.09 -11.16
C SER A 115 17.03 -3.07 -12.27
N PRO A 116 16.13 -3.43 -13.21
CA PRO A 116 15.64 -2.51 -14.22
C PRO A 116 14.84 -1.34 -13.63
N LYS A 117 14.33 -1.48 -12.40
CA LYS A 117 13.57 -0.46 -11.66
C LYS A 117 14.10 -0.35 -10.23
N PRO A 118 15.36 0.09 -10.04
CA PRO A 118 16.06 -0.08 -8.76
C PRO A 118 15.35 0.63 -7.60
N MET A 119 14.75 1.80 -7.84
CA MET A 119 14.01 2.55 -6.83
C MET A 119 12.72 1.84 -6.38
N ASP A 120 11.95 1.30 -7.33
CA ASP A 120 10.72 0.55 -7.02
C ASP A 120 11.06 -0.74 -6.27
N THR A 121 12.08 -1.47 -6.75
CA THR A 121 12.60 -2.69 -6.12
C THR A 121 13.09 -2.42 -4.69
N ALA A 122 13.86 -1.35 -4.47
CA ALA A 122 14.34 -0.98 -3.15
C ALA A 122 13.20 -0.57 -2.21
N THR A 123 12.22 0.18 -2.71
CA THR A 123 11.04 0.57 -1.94
C THR A 123 10.22 -0.66 -1.51
N ARG A 124 10.04 -1.64 -2.41
CA ARG A 124 9.36 -2.90 -2.11
C ARG A 124 10.14 -3.75 -1.10
N LEU A 125 11.45 -3.87 -1.26
CA LEU A 125 12.32 -4.57 -0.32
C LEU A 125 12.25 -3.95 1.08
N ALA A 126 12.40 -2.63 1.18
CA ALA A 126 12.32 -1.91 2.45
C ALA A 126 10.96 -2.10 3.12
N TRP A 127 9.88 -2.13 2.34
CA TRP A 127 8.56 -2.41 2.86
C TRP A 127 8.42 -3.82 3.46
N LEU A 128 8.90 -4.86 2.76
CA LEU A 128 8.88 -6.23 3.28
C LEU A 128 9.72 -6.36 4.56
N LEU A 129 10.92 -5.77 4.57
CA LEU A 129 11.78 -5.73 5.76
C LEU A 129 11.03 -5.16 6.96
N ARG A 130 10.31 -4.05 6.77
CA ARG A 130 9.50 -3.44 7.83
C ARG A 130 8.34 -4.34 8.28
N VAL A 131 7.67 -5.01 7.36
CA VAL A 131 6.62 -5.99 7.67
C VAL A 131 7.17 -7.17 8.50
N GLN A 132 8.44 -7.54 8.29
CA GLN A 132 9.13 -8.60 9.01
C GLN A 132 9.77 -8.15 10.34
N GLY A 133 9.74 -6.85 10.64
CA GLY A 133 10.30 -6.28 11.86
C GLY A 133 11.79 -5.92 11.78
N CYS A 134 12.25 -5.52 10.59
CA CYS A 134 13.62 -5.11 10.29
C CYS A 134 13.65 -3.64 9.85
N SER A 135 13.19 -2.73 10.71
CA SER A 135 13.02 -1.31 10.34
C SER A 135 14.36 -0.60 10.06
N SER A 136 15.43 -0.98 10.77
CA SER A 136 16.77 -0.45 10.55
C SER A 136 17.32 -0.82 9.17
N GLU A 137 17.16 -2.07 8.75
CA GLU A 137 17.53 -2.55 7.42
C GLU A 137 16.67 -1.91 6.34
N ALA A 138 15.37 -1.73 6.59
CA ALA A 138 14.47 -1.03 5.69
C ALA A 138 14.92 0.42 5.44
N GLU A 139 15.31 1.13 6.51
CA GLU A 139 15.88 2.47 6.41
C GLU A 139 17.18 2.47 5.58
N ALA A 140 18.11 1.56 5.88
CA ALA A 140 19.39 1.48 5.16
C ALA A 140 19.20 1.26 3.66
N VAL A 141 18.25 0.40 3.27
CA VAL A 141 17.89 0.16 1.86
C VAL A 141 17.36 1.43 1.20
N LEU A 142 16.46 2.18 1.86
CA LEU A 142 15.89 3.42 1.33
C LEU A 142 16.95 4.52 1.20
N ARG A 143 17.79 4.69 2.23
CA ARG A 143 18.91 5.65 2.21
C ARG A 143 19.85 5.36 1.04
N HIS A 144 20.30 4.10 0.92
CA HIS A 144 21.16 3.69 -0.18
C HIS A 144 20.52 3.97 -1.56
N ALA A 145 19.24 3.61 -1.74
CA ALA A 145 18.54 3.86 -3.01
C ALA A 145 18.39 5.35 -3.35
N LEU A 146 18.30 6.21 -2.33
CA LEU A 146 18.23 7.66 -2.49
C LEU A 146 19.60 8.32 -2.70
N GLY A 147 20.70 7.59 -2.48
CA GLY A 147 22.07 8.08 -2.55
C GLY A 147 22.59 8.69 -1.25
N LEU A 148 21.97 8.36 -0.11
CA LEU A 148 22.34 8.80 1.24
C LEU A 148 23.21 7.75 1.94
N ASP A 149 23.93 8.15 2.99
CA ASP A 149 24.69 7.23 3.85
C ASP A 149 23.77 6.19 4.52
N PRO A 150 23.93 4.87 4.24
CA PRO A 150 23.11 3.83 4.85
C PRO A 150 23.30 3.71 6.37
N ALA A 151 24.39 4.22 6.95
CA ALA A 151 24.65 4.13 8.39
C ALA A 151 23.81 5.11 9.25
N GLY A 152 23.16 6.10 8.63
CA GLY A 152 22.16 6.94 9.30
C GLY A 152 22.70 8.16 10.04
N GLY A 153 23.60 8.93 9.41
CA GLY A 153 24.05 10.24 9.90
C GLY A 153 23.01 11.37 9.76
N ASP A 154 23.36 12.53 10.33
CA ASP A 154 22.66 13.78 10.03
C ASP A 154 22.83 14.12 8.55
N LEU A 155 21.76 14.60 7.92
CA LEU A 155 21.79 14.97 6.50
C LEU A 155 22.53 16.30 6.37
N ASP A 156 23.61 16.31 5.60
CA ASP A 156 24.36 17.51 5.28
C ASP A 156 23.89 18.17 3.97
N ASP A 157 24.51 19.29 3.60
CA ASP A 157 24.14 20.03 2.37
C ASP A 157 24.37 19.20 1.09
N ASP A 158 25.35 18.28 1.10
CA ASP A 158 25.68 17.42 -0.04
C ASP A 158 24.61 16.32 -0.21
N ASP A 159 24.20 15.68 0.89
CA ASP A 159 23.08 14.74 0.93
C ASP A 159 21.81 15.37 0.36
N MET A 160 21.52 16.60 0.77
CA MET A 160 20.33 17.34 0.33
C MET A 160 20.40 17.71 -1.15
N ALA A 161 21.58 18.03 -1.68
CA ALA A 161 21.79 18.26 -3.10
C ALA A 161 21.55 16.98 -3.93
N VAL A 162 22.00 15.82 -3.45
CA VAL A 162 21.76 14.51 -4.08
C VAL A 162 20.27 14.16 -4.08
N VAL A 163 19.58 14.36 -2.95
CA VAL A 163 18.16 14.03 -2.83
C VAL A 163 17.30 14.95 -3.70
N ALA A 164 17.53 16.26 -3.64
CA ALA A 164 16.76 17.26 -4.38
C ALA A 164 16.86 17.05 -5.90
N GLY A 165 18.02 16.61 -6.40
CA GLY A 165 18.29 16.48 -7.83
C GLY A 165 18.04 17.78 -8.60
N PRO A 166 17.96 17.73 -9.94
CA PRO A 166 17.44 18.86 -10.71
C PRO A 166 16.00 19.13 -10.27
N LYS A 167 15.67 20.38 -9.89
CA LYS A 167 14.32 20.80 -9.45
C LYS A 167 13.17 20.46 -10.42
N ALA A 168 13.49 19.98 -11.63
CA ALA A 168 12.53 19.45 -12.58
C ALA A 168 12.03 18.06 -12.12
N GLN A 169 11.00 18.06 -11.27
CA GLN A 169 10.12 16.94 -10.90
C GLN A 169 10.83 15.61 -10.56
N LEU A 170 10.99 15.34 -9.27
CA LEU A 170 11.32 14.00 -8.78
C LEU A 170 10.40 12.95 -9.43
N SER A 171 10.98 11.83 -9.86
CA SER A 171 10.17 10.71 -10.37
C SER A 171 9.23 10.20 -9.27
N ALA A 172 8.07 9.66 -9.67
CA ALA A 172 7.10 9.09 -8.73
C ALA A 172 7.75 8.03 -7.82
N ALA A 173 8.60 7.16 -8.38
CA ALA A 173 9.33 6.14 -7.62
C ALA A 173 10.24 6.75 -6.54
N ARG A 174 11.02 7.79 -6.87
CA ARG A 174 11.91 8.46 -5.91
C ARG A 174 11.10 9.18 -4.82
N ARG A 175 9.98 9.79 -5.19
CA ARG A 175 9.06 10.45 -4.25
C ARG A 175 8.41 9.44 -3.30
N THR A 176 8.04 8.24 -3.77
CA THR A 176 7.53 7.15 -2.93
C THR A 176 8.60 6.67 -1.95
N ALA A 177 9.84 6.44 -2.41
CA ALA A 177 10.95 6.04 -1.54
C ALA A 177 11.23 7.08 -0.44
N LEU A 178 11.24 8.37 -0.81
CA LEU A 178 11.34 9.48 0.15
C LEU A 178 10.22 9.45 1.18
N GLY A 179 8.97 9.29 0.73
CA GLY A 179 7.82 9.23 1.62
C GLY A 179 7.92 8.08 2.63
N ARG A 180 8.42 6.91 2.21
CA ARG A 180 8.65 5.77 3.11
C ARG A 180 9.76 6.04 4.14
N LEU A 181 10.86 6.69 3.72
CA LEU A 181 11.93 7.05 4.63
C LEU A 181 11.46 8.10 5.66
N VAL A 182 10.77 9.15 5.20
CA VAL A 182 10.14 10.17 6.07
C VAL A 182 9.24 9.50 7.10
N GLN A 183 8.45 8.52 6.70
CA GLN A 183 7.58 7.79 7.62
C GLN A 183 8.37 7.10 8.74
N LEU A 184 9.45 6.39 8.42
CA LEU A 184 10.32 5.73 9.40
C LEU A 184 10.94 6.74 10.37
N LEU A 185 11.52 7.82 9.82
CA LEU A 185 12.16 8.87 10.60
C LEU A 185 11.19 9.55 11.57
N ILE A 186 9.97 9.89 11.11
CA ILE A 186 8.94 10.46 11.99
C ILE A 186 8.58 9.46 13.08
N GLN A 187 8.32 8.18 12.75
CA GLN A 187 7.96 7.18 13.75
C GLN A 187 9.03 7.02 14.85
N ASP A 188 10.30 7.09 14.45
CA ASP A 188 11.46 7.02 15.35
C ASP A 188 11.76 8.34 16.08
N GLY A 189 11.07 9.42 15.73
CA GLY A 189 11.22 10.74 16.36
C GLY A 189 12.34 11.61 15.82
N ARG A 190 12.93 11.23 14.68
CA ARG A 190 13.91 12.02 13.92
C ARG A 190 13.20 13.00 12.98
N GLU A 191 12.36 13.87 13.56
CA GLU A 191 11.51 14.79 12.80
C GLU A 191 12.31 15.80 11.98
N GLU A 192 13.43 16.30 12.49
CA GLU A 192 14.26 17.28 11.78
C GLU A 192 14.77 16.76 10.43
N GLN A 193 15.33 15.54 10.42
CA GLN A 193 15.75 14.86 9.19
C GLN A 193 14.56 14.61 8.26
N ALA A 194 13.41 14.20 8.81
CA ALA A 194 12.19 14.01 8.04
C ALA A 194 11.71 15.31 7.37
N MET A 195 11.78 16.45 8.06
CA MET A 195 11.39 17.76 7.51
C MET A 195 12.25 18.17 6.32
N GLN A 196 13.55 17.92 6.39
CA GLN A 196 14.47 18.19 5.29
C GLN A 196 14.08 17.38 4.05
N LEU A 197 13.88 16.06 4.21
CA LEU A 197 13.44 15.19 3.10
C LEU A 197 12.07 15.56 2.54
N LEU A 198 11.15 16.03 3.40
CA LEU A 198 9.85 16.52 2.97
C LEU A 198 9.95 17.75 2.07
N ARG A 199 10.84 18.69 2.39
CA ARG A 199 11.12 19.86 1.54
C ARG A 199 11.71 19.44 0.19
N CYS A 200 12.65 18.50 0.18
CA CYS A 200 13.18 17.93 -1.05
C CYS A 200 12.09 17.28 -1.91
N GLY A 201 11.15 16.57 -1.29
CA GLY A 201 10.03 15.93 -1.97
C GLY A 201 8.95 16.90 -2.48
N GLY A 202 9.08 18.20 -2.19
CA GLY A 202 8.16 19.24 -2.63
C GLY A 202 6.81 19.22 -1.94
N TRP A 203 6.69 18.59 -0.77
CA TRP A 203 5.46 18.62 0.02
C TRP A 203 5.39 19.90 0.85
N ARG A 204 4.19 20.47 0.96
CA ARG A 204 3.90 21.70 1.73
C ARG A 204 3.28 21.41 3.07
N TYR A 205 2.54 20.30 3.17
CA TYR A 205 1.88 19.86 4.39
C TYR A 205 2.25 18.40 4.67
N ARG A 206 2.16 18.01 5.93
CA ARG A 206 2.31 16.63 6.39
C ARG A 206 1.30 16.31 7.47
N LEU A 207 1.08 15.03 7.70
CA LEU A 207 0.41 14.59 8.93
C LEU A 207 1.25 14.95 10.16
N ALA A 208 0.54 15.31 11.23
CA ALA A 208 1.15 15.70 12.49
C ALA A 208 1.90 14.54 13.17
N PRO A 209 2.89 14.84 14.01
CA PRO A 209 3.65 13.80 14.70
C PRO A 209 2.79 12.85 15.52
N TRP A 210 1.74 13.36 16.19
CA TRP A 210 0.83 12.54 16.99
C TRP A 210 0.01 11.55 16.14
N VAL A 211 -0.12 11.77 14.82
CA VAL A 211 -0.75 10.79 13.92
C VAL A 211 0.17 9.62 13.70
N LEU A 212 1.44 9.86 13.36
CA LEU A 212 2.39 8.80 12.98
C LEU A 212 3.12 8.18 14.17
N ARG A 213 3.34 8.97 15.22
CA ARG A 213 3.84 8.58 16.54
C ARG A 213 2.72 8.58 17.57
N TYR A 214 1.55 8.09 17.19
CA TYR A 214 0.39 7.98 18.09
C TYR A 214 0.74 7.33 19.44
N PRO A 215 0.16 7.78 20.57
CA PRO A 215 0.39 7.16 21.86
C PRO A 215 -0.07 5.70 21.81
N LEU A 216 0.67 4.78 22.45
CA LEU A 216 0.20 3.40 22.53
C LEU A 216 -1.02 3.35 23.47
N PRO A 217 -1.92 2.35 23.33
CA PRO A 217 -3.14 2.27 24.13
C PRO A 217 -2.90 2.35 25.65
N ALA A 218 -1.77 1.85 26.15
CA ALA A 218 -1.38 1.91 27.56
C ALA A 218 -1.12 3.35 28.07
N ASP A 219 -0.74 4.26 27.16
CA ASP A 219 -0.38 5.65 27.46
C ASP A 219 -1.55 6.61 27.19
N ALA A 220 -2.61 6.14 26.51
CA ALA A 220 -3.72 6.97 26.11
C ALA A 220 -4.57 7.36 27.33
N GLN A 221 -4.63 8.66 27.63
CA GLN A 221 -5.50 9.17 28.67
C GLN A 221 -6.97 9.04 28.22
N PRO A 222 -7.87 8.51 29.09
CA PRO A 222 -9.28 8.47 28.78
C PRO A 222 -9.82 9.89 28.62
N GLN A 223 -10.36 10.20 27.45
CA GLN A 223 -11.08 11.44 27.22
C GLN A 223 -12.56 11.28 27.61
N GLY A 224 -13.21 12.39 27.97
CA GLY A 224 -14.65 12.40 28.20
C GLY A 224 -15.42 12.04 26.94
N PHE A 225 -16.63 11.50 27.10
CA PHE A 225 -17.56 11.30 25.99
C PHE A 225 -18.06 12.66 25.48
N ASP A 226 -17.87 12.95 24.20
CA ASP A 226 -18.47 14.10 23.52
C ASP A 226 -19.49 13.62 22.48
N PRO A 227 -20.79 13.89 22.66
CA PRO A 227 -21.82 13.48 21.71
C PRO A 227 -21.70 14.17 20.34
N ASN A 228 -20.89 15.22 20.21
CA ASN A 228 -20.74 15.96 18.95
C ASN A 228 -19.58 15.48 18.08
N VAL A 229 -18.87 14.41 18.48
CA VAL A 229 -17.82 13.85 17.63
C VAL A 229 -18.43 13.16 16.39
N PRO A 230 -17.76 13.21 15.23
CA PRO A 230 -18.28 12.66 13.97
C PRO A 230 -18.30 11.12 13.94
N LEU A 231 -17.96 10.47 15.04
CA LEU A 231 -17.88 9.02 15.14
C LEU A 231 -18.38 8.46 16.48
N ARG A 232 -18.64 7.16 16.52
CA ARG A 232 -18.95 6.38 17.72
C ARG A 232 -18.13 5.10 17.71
N VAL A 233 -17.58 4.73 18.87
CA VAL A 233 -16.85 3.47 19.05
C VAL A 233 -17.58 2.62 20.06
N PHE A 234 -17.65 1.31 19.81
CA PHE A 234 -18.28 0.34 20.71
C PHE A 234 -17.34 -0.85 20.87
N ASP A 235 -17.09 -1.24 22.12
CA ASP A 235 -16.39 -2.49 22.42
C ASP A 235 -17.42 -3.61 22.60
N GLY A 236 -17.15 -4.79 22.03
CA GLY A 236 -18.10 -5.92 22.11
C GLY A 236 -19.38 -5.65 21.31
N ALA A 237 -19.26 -4.98 20.16
CA ALA A 237 -20.40 -4.53 19.38
C ALA A 237 -21.18 -5.68 18.73
N LEU A 238 -20.47 -6.76 18.35
CA LEU A 238 -21.06 -7.97 17.79
C LEU A 238 -21.23 -9.03 18.87
N PRO A 239 -22.30 -9.84 18.81
CA PRO A 239 -22.40 -11.06 19.62
C PRO A 239 -21.17 -11.94 19.42
N GLN A 240 -20.65 -12.51 20.51
CA GLN A 240 -19.42 -13.28 20.47
C GLN A 240 -19.44 -14.45 19.46
N PRO A 241 -20.55 -15.20 19.27
CA PRO A 241 -20.64 -16.22 18.24
C PRO A 241 -20.47 -15.65 16.82
N LEU A 242 -21.08 -14.50 16.54
CA LEU A 242 -20.96 -13.81 15.25
C LEU A 242 -19.54 -13.30 14.99
N LEU A 243 -18.89 -12.71 15.99
CA LEU A 243 -17.50 -12.28 15.88
C LEU A 243 -16.55 -13.45 15.59
N ARG A 244 -16.73 -14.59 16.28
CA ARG A 244 -15.94 -15.81 16.04
C ARG A 244 -16.17 -16.36 14.63
N HIS A 245 -17.41 -16.33 14.15
CA HIS A 245 -17.76 -16.75 12.80
C HIS A 245 -17.06 -15.87 11.75
N LEU A 246 -17.10 -14.54 11.91
CA LEU A 246 -16.37 -13.62 11.03
C LEU A 246 -14.85 -13.89 11.06
N ALA A 247 -14.28 -14.18 12.24
CA ALA A 247 -12.88 -14.52 12.37
C ALA A 247 -12.50 -15.83 11.64
N ASP A 248 -13.37 -16.85 11.62
CA ASP A 248 -13.14 -18.08 10.83
C ASP A 248 -13.23 -17.83 9.32
N VAL A 249 -14.27 -17.10 8.89
CA VAL A 249 -14.50 -16.79 7.48
C VAL A 249 -13.37 -15.94 6.91
N LEU A 250 -12.87 -14.97 7.69
CA LEU A 250 -11.84 -14.02 7.29
C LEU A 250 -10.45 -14.38 7.82
N ALA A 251 -10.25 -15.59 8.35
CA ALA A 251 -8.94 -16.04 8.80
C ALA A 251 -7.88 -15.87 7.69
N PRO A 252 -6.60 -15.58 7.98
CA PRO A 252 -5.62 -15.21 6.95
C PRO A 252 -5.45 -16.22 5.80
N LYS A 253 -5.71 -17.52 6.05
CA LYS A 253 -5.63 -18.60 5.05
C LYS A 253 -6.97 -19.01 4.46
N SER A 254 -8.03 -18.23 4.69
CA SER A 254 -9.37 -18.58 4.25
C SER A 254 -9.50 -18.55 2.73
N ALA A 255 -10.54 -19.20 2.23
CA ALA A 255 -10.89 -19.17 0.81
C ALA A 255 -11.15 -17.74 0.31
N PHE A 256 -11.63 -16.85 1.19
CA PHE A 256 -11.88 -15.45 0.85
C PHE A 256 -10.62 -14.80 0.29
N TRP A 257 -9.52 -14.75 1.04
CA TRP A 257 -8.30 -14.09 0.54
C TRP A 257 -7.69 -14.77 -0.68
N ARG A 258 -7.58 -16.11 -0.62
CA ARG A 258 -6.93 -16.90 -1.68
C ARG A 258 -7.65 -16.77 -3.02
N GLU A 259 -8.98 -16.89 -3.03
CA GLU A 259 -9.75 -16.86 -4.28
C GLU A 259 -9.82 -15.46 -4.90
N HIS A 260 -9.60 -14.41 -4.11
CA HIS A 260 -9.48 -13.03 -4.61
C HIS A 260 -8.06 -12.66 -5.04
N GLY A 261 -7.09 -13.56 -4.87
CA GLY A 261 -5.67 -13.24 -5.09
C GLY A 261 -5.20 -12.08 -4.20
N TYR A 262 -5.70 -12.01 -2.97
CA TYR A 262 -5.45 -10.89 -2.07
C TYR A 262 -3.98 -10.78 -1.70
N ASN A 263 -3.36 -9.65 -2.03
CA ASN A 263 -2.03 -9.32 -1.57
C ASN A 263 -2.15 -8.51 -0.26
N GLU A 264 -1.72 -9.09 0.87
CA GLU A 264 -1.82 -8.48 2.20
C GLU A 264 -1.03 -7.16 2.34
N VAL A 265 0.05 -7.05 1.57
CA VAL A 265 1.00 -5.93 1.55
C VAL A 265 0.45 -4.77 0.71
N ALA A 266 0.08 -5.03 -0.55
CA ALA A 266 -0.49 -4.02 -1.45
C ALA A 266 -1.92 -3.66 -1.03
N GLY A 267 -2.63 -4.65 -0.53
CA GLY A 267 -3.90 -4.50 0.11
C GLY A 267 -5.14 -4.53 -0.74
N CYS A 268 -4.98 -5.07 -1.93
CA CYS A 268 -6.00 -5.28 -2.93
C CYS A 268 -5.97 -6.74 -3.40
N GLY A 269 -7.02 -7.14 -4.11
CA GLY A 269 -7.06 -8.38 -4.86
C GLY A 269 -6.28 -8.26 -6.16
N GLU A 270 -6.26 -9.35 -6.92
CA GLU A 270 -5.61 -9.43 -8.24
C GLU A 270 -6.09 -8.32 -9.21
N SER A 271 -7.37 -7.92 -9.10
CA SER A 271 -7.99 -6.86 -9.91
C SER A 271 -8.18 -5.53 -9.18
N GLY A 272 -7.48 -5.32 -8.07
CA GLY A 272 -7.64 -4.11 -7.28
C GLY A 272 -8.68 -4.26 -6.16
N TYR A 273 -9.44 -3.20 -5.92
CA TYR A 273 -10.42 -3.14 -4.85
C TYR A 273 -11.65 -4.02 -5.14
N PHE A 274 -12.16 -4.68 -4.12
CA PHE A 274 -13.37 -5.48 -4.23
C PHE A 274 -14.28 -5.34 -3.01
N SER A 275 -15.57 -5.25 -3.27
CA SER A 275 -16.61 -5.11 -2.25
C SER A 275 -17.93 -5.74 -2.72
N TYR A 276 -18.76 -6.09 -1.76
CA TYR A 276 -20.01 -6.80 -1.96
C TYR A 276 -21.18 -6.00 -1.42
N LEU A 277 -22.15 -5.74 -2.29
CA LEU A 277 -23.39 -5.07 -2.00
C LEU A 277 -24.51 -6.09 -1.79
N HIS A 278 -25.35 -5.85 -0.78
CA HIS A 278 -26.61 -6.57 -0.61
C HIS A 278 -27.72 -5.63 -0.11
N PRO A 279 -28.99 -5.91 -0.46
CA PRO A 279 -30.12 -5.15 0.05
C PRO A 279 -30.31 -5.37 1.56
N LEU A 280 -30.80 -4.35 2.24
CA LEU A 280 -31.18 -4.44 3.66
C LEU A 280 -32.63 -4.92 3.84
N GLU A 281 -33.47 -4.73 2.83
CA GLU A 281 -34.85 -5.20 2.81
C GLU A 281 -34.96 -6.74 2.68
N GLY A 282 -36.03 -7.29 3.23
CA GLY A 282 -36.29 -8.74 3.23
C GLY A 282 -35.49 -9.53 4.27
N PRO A 283 -35.58 -10.87 4.23
CA PRO A 283 -34.87 -11.73 5.18
C PRO A 283 -33.36 -11.76 4.92
N PRO A 284 -32.53 -12.01 5.96
CA PRO A 284 -31.11 -12.27 5.79
C PRO A 284 -30.84 -13.52 4.97
N LYS A 285 -29.93 -13.41 4.01
CA LYS A 285 -29.51 -14.52 3.14
C LYS A 285 -28.14 -15.06 3.52
N SER A 286 -27.36 -14.30 4.27
CA SER A 286 -26.01 -14.66 4.67
C SER A 286 -25.69 -14.22 6.10
N SER A 287 -24.62 -14.76 6.66
CA SER A 287 -24.04 -14.29 7.94
C SER A 287 -23.53 -12.85 7.85
N MET A 288 -23.06 -12.38 6.70
CA MET A 288 -22.68 -10.97 6.49
C MET A 288 -23.91 -10.07 6.54
N ASP A 289 -25.04 -10.50 5.96
CA ASP A 289 -26.30 -9.76 6.03
C ASP A 289 -26.78 -9.63 7.48
N LEU A 290 -26.66 -10.70 8.27
CA LEU A 290 -27.00 -10.69 9.70
C LEU A 290 -26.12 -9.70 10.46
N ALA A 291 -24.81 -9.73 10.23
CA ALA A 291 -23.87 -8.81 10.85
C ALA A 291 -24.15 -7.36 10.46
N ALA A 292 -24.41 -7.09 9.19
CA ALA A 292 -24.72 -5.76 8.69
C ALA A 292 -25.99 -5.20 9.32
N ARG A 293 -27.06 -6.01 9.41
CA ARG A 293 -28.30 -5.59 10.09
C ARG A 293 -28.11 -5.37 11.59
N HIS A 294 -27.32 -6.19 12.27
CA HIS A 294 -26.99 -5.96 13.67
C HIS A 294 -26.25 -4.63 13.89
N VAL A 295 -25.23 -4.35 13.06
CA VAL A 295 -24.51 -3.08 13.10
C VAL A 295 -25.44 -1.91 12.78
N LEU A 296 -26.35 -2.05 11.81
CA LEU A 296 -27.33 -1.02 11.45
C LEU A 296 -28.22 -0.64 12.62
N GLU A 297 -28.77 -1.62 13.35
CA GLU A 297 -29.63 -1.36 14.51
C GLU A 297 -28.89 -0.64 15.64
N LEU A 298 -27.63 -0.99 15.86
CA LEU A 298 -26.78 -0.30 16.83
C LEU A 298 -26.49 1.15 16.38
N ALA A 299 -26.24 1.34 15.09
CA ALA A 299 -25.85 2.63 14.51
C ALA A 299 -26.99 3.65 14.44
N LYS A 300 -28.23 3.22 14.17
CA LYS A 300 -29.42 4.09 14.02
C LYS A 300 -29.67 5.01 15.21
N ASN A 301 -29.32 4.58 16.42
CA ASN A 301 -29.48 5.40 17.63
C ASN A 301 -28.55 6.62 17.67
N HIS A 302 -27.50 6.62 16.83
CA HIS A 302 -26.49 7.68 16.80
C HIS A 302 -26.42 8.40 15.46
N PHE A 303 -26.87 7.76 14.39
CA PHE A 303 -26.93 8.30 13.03
C PHE A 303 -28.34 8.08 12.47
N PRO A 304 -29.30 8.98 12.78
CA PRO A 304 -30.71 8.80 12.41
C PRO A 304 -30.95 8.65 10.90
N GLU A 305 -30.07 9.22 10.07
CA GLU A 305 -30.09 9.12 8.61
C GLU A 305 -30.01 7.67 8.12
N LEU A 306 -29.49 6.75 8.93
CA LEU A 306 -29.46 5.31 8.61
C LEU A 306 -30.86 4.69 8.54
N ALA A 307 -31.91 5.38 8.97
CA ALA A 307 -33.29 4.98 8.68
C ALA A 307 -33.59 4.95 7.17
N GLU A 308 -32.81 5.67 6.35
CA GLU A 308 -32.95 5.74 4.90
C GLU A 308 -32.00 4.78 4.16
N ALA A 309 -31.21 3.97 4.88
CA ALA A 309 -30.30 3.01 4.26
C ALA A 309 -31.08 1.89 3.56
N THR A 310 -30.84 1.72 2.26
CA THR A 310 -31.47 0.66 1.45
C THR A 310 -30.55 -0.53 1.23
N SER A 311 -29.24 -0.28 1.26
CA SER A 311 -28.21 -1.26 0.93
C SER A 311 -27.04 -1.18 1.90
N ALA A 312 -26.37 -2.31 2.08
CA ALA A 312 -25.11 -2.41 2.78
C ALA A 312 -24.04 -2.93 1.81
N GLU A 313 -22.90 -2.26 1.79
CA GLU A 313 -21.71 -2.68 1.06
C GLU A 313 -20.64 -3.07 2.07
N TRP A 314 -19.96 -4.19 1.84
CA TRP A 314 -18.88 -4.61 2.72
C TRP A 314 -17.65 -5.09 1.95
N TRP A 315 -16.51 -4.95 2.59
CA TRP A 315 -15.23 -5.49 2.16
C TRP A 315 -14.41 -5.85 3.41
N ALA A 316 -13.24 -6.43 3.24
CA ALA A 316 -12.38 -6.75 4.36
C ALA A 316 -10.91 -6.52 4.01
N HIS A 317 -10.11 -6.35 5.06
CA HIS A 317 -8.65 -6.30 4.94
C HIS A 317 -7.97 -7.24 5.92
N CYS A 318 -6.92 -7.91 5.46
CA CYS A 318 -5.96 -8.65 6.27
C CYS A 318 -4.60 -7.94 6.16
N ARG A 319 -4.22 -7.18 7.19
CA ARG A 319 -3.08 -6.25 7.13
C ARG A 319 -1.98 -6.63 8.11
N PRO A 320 -0.72 -6.73 7.66
CA PRO A 320 0.44 -6.80 8.53
C PRO A 320 0.62 -5.52 9.36
N HIS A 321 1.45 -5.58 10.41
CA HIS A 321 1.65 -4.47 11.36
C HIS A 321 1.99 -3.14 10.67
N ALA A 322 2.98 -3.15 9.77
CA ALA A 322 3.43 -1.93 9.10
C ALA A 322 2.43 -1.38 8.07
N CYS A 323 1.36 -2.09 7.73
CA CYS A 323 0.45 -1.72 6.66
C CYS A 323 -0.68 -0.78 7.13
N GLY A 324 -0.69 0.44 6.59
CA GLY A 324 -1.78 1.40 6.72
C GLY A 324 -2.67 1.47 5.48
N HIS A 325 -3.41 2.57 5.37
CA HIS A 325 -4.21 2.94 4.22
C HIS A 325 -4.31 4.46 4.15
N GLN A 326 -4.09 5.02 2.96
CA GLN A 326 -4.01 6.47 2.76
C GLN A 326 -5.30 7.18 3.19
N MET A 327 -5.19 8.47 3.51
CA MET A 327 -6.34 9.31 3.79
C MET A 327 -7.19 9.43 2.52
N HIS A 328 -8.47 9.13 2.63
CA HIS A 328 -9.42 9.15 1.52
C HIS A 328 -10.83 9.39 2.05
N PHE A 329 -11.75 9.62 1.11
CA PHE A 329 -13.19 9.61 1.37
C PHE A 329 -13.77 8.32 0.79
N ASP A 330 -14.60 7.63 1.56
CA ASP A 330 -15.34 6.48 1.04
C ASP A 330 -16.29 6.98 -0.05
N SER A 331 -16.17 6.44 -1.25
CA SER A 331 -16.90 6.95 -2.40
C SER A 331 -17.38 5.84 -3.33
N ASP A 332 -18.56 6.03 -3.90
CA ASP A 332 -19.07 5.12 -4.93
C ASP A 332 -18.07 5.10 -6.10
N ASN A 333 -17.74 3.90 -6.55
CA ASN A 333 -16.79 3.69 -7.65
C ASN A 333 -15.42 4.35 -7.48
N GLU A 334 -14.93 4.49 -6.24
CA GLU A 334 -13.65 5.20 -5.97
C GLU A 334 -13.66 6.64 -6.51
N GLY A 335 -14.83 7.27 -6.58
CA GLY A 335 -15.03 8.65 -7.04
C GLY A 335 -15.15 8.80 -8.57
N ILE A 336 -15.03 7.72 -9.34
CA ILE A 336 -15.20 7.75 -10.80
C ILE A 336 -16.66 8.07 -11.15
N GLY A 337 -16.89 9.28 -11.67
CA GLY A 337 -18.22 9.79 -12.04
C GLY A 337 -18.84 10.76 -11.01
N GLY A 338 -18.09 11.12 -9.97
CA GLY A 338 -18.54 12.02 -8.90
C GLY A 338 -18.42 11.36 -7.54
N ALA A 339 -18.27 12.19 -6.50
CA ALA A 339 -18.15 11.71 -5.12
C ALA A 339 -19.53 11.58 -4.48
N LEU A 340 -20.06 10.35 -4.48
CA LEU A 340 -21.19 9.96 -3.64
C LEU A 340 -20.63 9.19 -2.44
N HIS A 341 -20.95 9.63 -1.23
CA HIS A 341 -20.46 9.02 0.01
C HIS A 341 -21.56 8.17 0.67
N PRO A 342 -21.19 7.13 1.44
CA PRO A 342 -22.17 6.41 2.24
C PRO A 342 -22.73 7.31 3.35
N ILE A 343 -23.91 6.95 3.87
CA ILE A 343 -24.50 7.63 5.04
C ILE A 343 -23.54 7.48 6.23
N CYS A 344 -23.10 6.25 6.47
CA CYS A 344 -22.06 5.95 7.45
C CYS A 344 -21.12 4.88 6.93
N SER A 345 -19.89 4.98 7.40
CA SER A 345 -18.86 3.95 7.24
C SER A 345 -18.53 3.35 8.60
N CYS A 346 -18.27 2.05 8.59
CA CYS A 346 -18.05 1.24 9.77
C CYS A 346 -16.78 0.41 9.64
N VAL A 347 -16.04 0.29 10.73
CA VAL A 347 -14.86 -0.58 10.86
C VAL A 347 -15.10 -1.54 12.01
N VAL A 348 -15.24 -2.83 11.72
CA VAL A 348 -15.21 -3.88 12.73
C VAL A 348 -13.82 -4.50 12.76
N TYR A 349 -13.15 -4.40 13.90
CA TYR A 349 -11.89 -5.10 14.15
C TYR A 349 -12.19 -6.56 14.50
N VAL A 350 -12.23 -7.43 13.49
CA VAL A 350 -12.57 -8.84 13.65
C VAL A 350 -11.50 -9.57 14.45
N ASP A 351 -10.25 -9.39 14.05
CA ASP A 351 -9.07 -9.83 14.78
C ASP A 351 -8.05 -8.69 14.79
N ALA A 352 -7.49 -8.39 15.96
CA ALA A 352 -6.58 -7.28 16.16
C ALA A 352 -5.69 -7.59 17.36
N PRO A 353 -4.65 -8.43 17.18
CA PRO A 353 -3.75 -8.76 18.27
C PRO A 353 -3.08 -7.50 18.84
N ASP A 354 -2.82 -7.51 20.15
CA ASP A 354 -2.23 -6.36 20.84
C ASP A 354 -0.91 -5.94 20.18
N GLY A 355 -0.78 -4.65 19.89
CA GLY A 355 0.40 -4.08 19.24
C GLY A 355 0.48 -4.30 17.72
N VAL A 356 -0.54 -4.84 17.06
CA VAL A 356 -0.54 -5.09 15.60
C VAL A 356 -1.34 -4.03 14.84
N GLY A 357 -0.68 -3.36 13.91
CA GLY A 357 -1.28 -2.30 13.10
C GLY A 357 -1.37 -0.96 13.85
N GLY A 358 -1.70 0.11 13.12
CA GLY A 358 -2.03 1.40 13.70
C GLY A 358 -3.55 1.67 13.77
N PRO A 359 -3.94 2.79 14.40
CA PRO A 359 -5.33 3.22 14.53
C PRO A 359 -5.95 3.64 13.20
N THR A 360 -7.28 3.52 13.11
CA THR A 360 -8.05 4.29 12.13
C THR A 360 -8.10 5.75 12.57
N LEU A 361 -7.70 6.67 11.70
CA LEU A 361 -7.83 8.11 11.89
C LEU A 361 -9.08 8.59 11.16
N VAL A 362 -10.02 9.19 11.88
CA VAL A 362 -11.15 9.95 11.31
C VAL A 362 -10.88 11.42 11.57
N THR A 363 -11.18 12.30 10.63
CA THR A 363 -10.94 13.75 10.76
C THR A 363 -12.24 14.54 10.69
N ASP A 364 -12.17 15.85 10.92
CA ASP A 364 -13.28 16.78 10.76
C ASP A 364 -13.40 17.36 9.35
N GLN A 365 -12.57 16.94 8.40
CA GLN A 365 -12.58 17.42 7.03
C GLN A 365 -13.56 16.62 6.17
N ARG A 366 -14.45 17.31 5.46
CA ARG A 366 -15.32 16.79 4.41
C ARG A 366 -14.78 17.16 3.03
N LEU A 367 -15.26 16.47 1.99
CA LEU A 367 -14.84 16.74 0.61
C LEU A 367 -15.22 18.16 0.15
N SER A 368 -16.32 18.70 0.66
CA SER A 368 -16.81 20.04 0.34
C SER A 368 -16.07 21.18 1.05
N ASP A 369 -15.18 20.85 1.98
CA ASP A 369 -14.54 21.87 2.81
C ASP A 369 -13.47 22.62 2.03
N ASP A 370 -13.31 23.89 2.36
CA ASP A 370 -12.32 24.80 1.78
C ASP A 370 -11.03 24.86 2.61
N SER A 371 -10.92 24.05 3.66
CA SER A 371 -9.77 23.96 4.55
C SER A 371 -9.40 22.50 4.91
N LEU A 372 -8.14 22.33 5.32
CA LEU A 372 -7.62 21.05 5.83
C LEU A 372 -8.17 20.75 7.23
N ALA A 373 -8.26 19.46 7.56
CA ALA A 373 -8.70 19.00 8.87
C ALA A 373 -7.96 19.67 10.04
N THR A 374 -8.74 20.12 11.03
CA THR A 374 -8.20 20.72 12.26
C THR A 374 -8.24 19.75 13.44
N LYS A 375 -9.10 18.73 13.39
CA LYS A 375 -9.29 17.74 14.44
C LYS A 375 -9.21 16.33 13.86
N GLY A 376 -8.65 15.42 14.64
CA GLY A 376 -8.66 14.01 14.30
C GLY A 376 -8.85 13.13 15.53
N TRP A 377 -9.44 11.97 15.28
CA TRP A 377 -9.78 10.97 16.28
C TRP A 377 -9.12 9.64 15.94
N LEU A 378 -8.43 9.05 16.91
CA LEU A 378 -7.73 7.78 16.73
C LEU A 378 -8.53 6.63 17.33
N VAL A 379 -9.02 5.73 16.48
CA VAL A 379 -9.65 4.49 16.92
C VAL A 379 -8.62 3.37 16.92
N TYR A 380 -8.18 2.98 18.12
CA TYR A 380 -7.21 1.90 18.28
C TYR A 380 -7.83 0.53 17.99
N PRO A 381 -7.12 -0.36 17.28
CA PRO A 381 -7.59 -1.70 17.01
C PRO A 381 -7.80 -2.49 18.32
N LYS A 382 -8.92 -3.21 18.40
CA LYS A 382 -9.22 -4.15 19.50
C LYS A 382 -10.24 -5.17 18.99
N PRO A 383 -10.08 -6.48 19.23
CA PRO A 383 -11.02 -7.48 18.72
C PRO A 383 -12.46 -7.20 19.18
N GLY A 384 -13.41 -7.26 18.23
CA GLY A 384 -14.83 -6.97 18.47
C GLY A 384 -15.17 -5.49 18.65
N ARG A 385 -14.20 -4.58 18.49
CA ARG A 385 -14.45 -3.14 18.46
C ARG A 385 -15.08 -2.75 17.13
N LEU A 386 -16.09 -1.89 17.20
CA LEU A 386 -16.75 -1.26 16.06
C LEU A 386 -16.50 0.24 16.13
N ALA A 387 -16.05 0.83 15.03
CA ALA A 387 -16.09 2.28 14.79
C ALA A 387 -17.18 2.58 13.76
N ILE A 388 -17.95 3.64 13.97
CA ILE A 388 -18.99 4.12 13.05
C ILE A 388 -18.78 5.61 12.89
N TYR A 389 -18.73 6.12 11.67
CA TYR A 389 -18.59 7.55 11.39
C TYR A 389 -19.42 7.94 10.18
N ASP A 390 -19.75 9.23 10.08
CA ASP A 390 -20.36 9.80 8.88
C ASP A 390 -19.41 9.59 7.68
N GLY A 391 -19.93 8.97 6.62
CA GLY A 391 -19.13 8.48 5.48
C GLY A 391 -18.51 9.59 4.63
N SER A 392 -18.91 10.85 4.84
CA SER A 392 -18.37 12.00 4.12
C SER A 392 -17.08 12.58 4.72
N TYR A 393 -16.61 12.06 5.86
CA TYR A 393 -15.38 12.52 6.49
C TYR A 393 -14.13 11.85 5.92
N LEU A 394 -13.06 12.64 5.80
CA LEU A 394 -11.73 12.18 5.43
C LEU A 394 -11.20 11.29 6.55
N HIS A 395 -10.76 10.09 6.18
CA HIS A 395 -10.26 9.11 7.12
C HIS A 395 -9.19 8.22 6.47
N GLY A 396 -8.46 7.48 7.28
CA GLY A 396 -7.44 6.56 6.81
C GLY A 396 -6.99 5.63 7.92
N VAL A 397 -6.02 4.77 7.63
CA VAL A 397 -5.49 3.82 8.60
C VAL A 397 -4.01 4.08 8.78
N VAL A 398 -3.62 4.50 9.97
CA VAL A 398 -2.21 4.75 10.27
C VAL A 398 -1.45 3.42 10.25
N PRO A 399 -0.27 3.36 9.60
CA PRO A 399 0.66 2.25 9.70
C PRO A 399 1.07 1.99 11.14
N GLY A 400 1.28 0.71 11.50
CA GLY A 400 1.89 0.38 12.79
C GLY A 400 3.19 1.14 13.00
N ARG A 401 3.39 1.66 14.21
CA ARG A 401 4.65 2.29 14.63
C ARG A 401 5.49 1.29 15.43
N GLY A 402 6.80 1.36 15.22
CA GLY A 402 7.76 0.46 15.86
C GLY A 402 7.78 -0.92 15.21
N GLU A 403 8.38 -1.87 15.92
CA GLU A 403 8.49 -3.25 15.44
C GLU A 403 7.20 -4.04 15.72
N PRO A 404 6.82 -4.99 14.84
CA PRO A 404 5.72 -5.89 15.10
C PRO A 404 5.99 -6.71 16.37
N PRO A 405 4.94 -7.09 17.12
CA PRO A 405 5.08 -8.02 18.25
C PRO A 405 5.79 -9.30 17.81
N ALA A 406 6.71 -9.78 18.64
CA ALA A 406 7.45 -11.00 18.36
C ALA A 406 6.48 -12.18 18.16
N SER A 407 6.59 -12.84 17.00
CA SER A 407 5.88 -14.08 16.73
C SER A 407 6.64 -15.26 17.34
N ALA A 408 5.91 -16.27 17.82
CA ALA A 408 6.54 -17.54 18.17
C ALA A 408 7.31 -18.10 16.96
N ALA A 409 8.44 -18.76 17.20
CA ALA A 409 9.27 -19.30 16.11
C ALA A 409 8.44 -20.23 15.20
N GLY A 410 8.41 -19.92 13.91
CA GLY A 410 7.64 -20.65 12.90
C GLY A 410 6.14 -20.31 12.83
N ALA A 411 5.64 -19.42 13.69
CA ALA A 411 4.30 -18.86 13.54
C ALA A 411 4.27 -17.81 12.42
N ALA A 412 3.14 -17.72 11.73
CA ALA A 412 2.90 -16.61 10.82
C ALA A 412 2.92 -15.29 11.61
N GLN A 413 3.49 -14.25 11.02
CA GLN A 413 3.41 -12.90 11.57
C GLN A 413 1.94 -12.55 11.85
N PRO A 414 1.62 -11.80 12.91
CA PRO A 414 0.24 -11.49 13.22
C PRO A 414 -0.34 -10.52 12.19
N ARG A 415 -1.68 -10.48 12.12
CA ARG A 415 -2.44 -9.64 11.19
C ARG A 415 -3.53 -8.89 11.95
N ARG A 416 -3.81 -7.67 11.50
CA ARG A 416 -5.04 -6.96 11.82
C ARG A 416 -6.05 -7.27 10.73
N ILE A 417 -7.15 -7.92 11.11
CA ILE A 417 -8.26 -8.28 10.22
C ILE A 417 -9.43 -7.35 10.52
N THR A 418 -9.81 -6.57 9.52
CA THR A 418 -10.94 -5.64 9.62
C THR A 418 -12.03 -6.01 8.62
N TRP A 419 -13.28 -5.99 9.08
CA TRP A 419 -14.45 -6.04 8.23
C TRP A 419 -15.03 -4.64 8.14
N MET A 420 -15.06 -4.12 6.92
CA MET A 420 -15.50 -2.77 6.59
C MET A 420 -16.94 -2.84 6.07
N LEU A 421 -17.77 -1.89 6.47
CA LEU A 421 -19.18 -1.87 6.12
C LEU A 421 -19.62 -0.42 5.88
N ALA A 422 -20.26 -0.17 4.75
CA ALA A 422 -20.83 1.12 4.38
C ALA A 422 -22.33 0.99 4.16
N PHE A 423 -23.11 1.93 4.70
CA PHE A 423 -24.55 1.98 4.51
C PHE A 423 -24.93 3.06 3.51
N TRP A 424 -25.67 2.65 2.48
CA TRP A 424 -25.99 3.52 1.35
C TRP A 424 -27.49 3.81 1.29
N ARG A 425 -27.82 5.08 1.05
CA ARG A 425 -29.19 5.47 0.65
C ARG A 425 -29.50 4.90 -0.72
N GLN A 426 -28.58 5.11 -1.66
CA GLN A 426 -28.61 4.59 -3.02
C GLN A 426 -27.16 4.37 -3.48
N ILE A 427 -26.90 3.25 -4.11
CA ILE A 427 -25.61 2.93 -4.75
C ILE A 427 -25.86 2.02 -5.94
N LYS A 428 -25.06 2.16 -6.98
CA LYS A 428 -25.17 1.32 -8.18
C LYS A 428 -24.49 -0.03 -7.93
N GLN A 429 -25.28 -1.10 -7.93
CA GLN A 429 -24.72 -2.45 -7.99
C GLN A 429 -24.05 -2.70 -9.35
N ARG A 430 -22.82 -3.22 -9.36
CA ARG A 430 -22.03 -3.48 -10.58
C ARG A 430 -21.95 -4.98 -10.89
N PRO A 431 -21.87 -5.39 -12.16
CA PRO A 431 -22.29 -6.75 -12.54
C PRO A 431 -21.33 -7.95 -12.44
N PHE A 432 -20.10 -7.98 -11.95
CA PHE A 432 -19.09 -9.02 -12.31
C PHE A 432 -18.71 -8.94 -13.80
N GLU A 433 -17.41 -8.96 -14.06
CA GLU A 433 -16.85 -8.84 -15.40
C GLU A 433 -16.57 -10.22 -16.03
N GLU A 434 -16.27 -10.24 -17.32
CA GLU A 434 -16.00 -11.48 -18.07
C GLU A 434 -14.76 -12.23 -17.56
N ASP A 435 -13.81 -11.51 -16.97
CA ASP A 435 -12.63 -12.08 -16.31
C ASP A 435 -12.97 -12.83 -15.01
N GLY A 436 -14.19 -12.62 -14.50
CA GLY A 436 -14.70 -13.17 -13.27
C GLY A 436 -14.04 -12.63 -12.01
N LEU A 437 -13.41 -11.46 -12.10
CA LEU A 437 -12.69 -10.89 -10.99
C LEU A 437 -13.61 -9.99 -10.15
N ALA A 438 -13.33 -9.95 -8.84
CA ALA A 438 -14.07 -9.12 -7.91
C ALA A 438 -13.78 -7.63 -8.19
N GLY A 439 -14.75 -6.77 -7.93
CA GLY A 439 -14.65 -5.32 -8.15
C GLY A 439 -15.50 -4.55 -7.15
N SER A 440 -15.67 -3.25 -7.33
CA SER A 440 -16.49 -2.44 -6.43
C SER A 440 -17.98 -2.76 -6.55
N SER A 441 -18.66 -2.80 -5.41
CA SER A 441 -20.12 -2.88 -5.24
C SER A 441 -20.78 -4.00 -6.06
N ARG A 442 -20.16 -5.18 -6.08
CA ARG A 442 -20.68 -6.36 -6.78
C ARG A 442 -21.81 -7.01 -5.97
N PRO A 443 -22.77 -7.72 -6.58
CA PRO A 443 -23.74 -8.48 -5.79
C PRO A 443 -23.03 -9.51 -4.91
N LEU A 444 -23.44 -9.62 -3.65
CA LEU A 444 -23.02 -10.74 -2.80
C LEU A 444 -23.50 -12.06 -3.42
N PRO A 445 -22.60 -13.02 -3.72
CA PRO A 445 -23.01 -14.31 -4.26
C PRO A 445 -23.92 -15.09 -3.30
N ASP A 446 -24.94 -15.76 -3.82
CA ASP A 446 -25.83 -16.61 -3.02
C ASP A 446 -25.03 -17.76 -2.39
N PRO A 447 -24.92 -17.85 -1.05
CA PRO A 447 -24.15 -18.89 -0.38
C PRO A 447 -24.58 -20.32 -0.72
N ALA A 448 -25.83 -20.52 -1.16
CA ALA A 448 -26.36 -21.83 -1.53
C ALA A 448 -26.09 -22.20 -3.01
N ALA A 449 -25.70 -21.23 -3.84
CA ALA A 449 -25.48 -21.44 -5.26
C ALA A 449 -24.00 -21.69 -5.58
N ALA A 450 -23.75 -22.41 -6.68
CA ALA A 450 -22.45 -22.36 -7.32
C ALA A 450 -22.21 -20.93 -7.85
N PHE A 451 -21.02 -20.40 -7.62
CA PHE A 451 -20.62 -19.08 -8.12
C PHE A 451 -19.43 -19.26 -9.06
N GLU A 452 -19.70 -19.07 -10.34
CA GLU A 452 -18.74 -19.19 -11.44
C GLU A 452 -18.82 -17.93 -12.28
N THR A 453 -17.66 -17.34 -12.57
CA THR A 453 -17.54 -16.15 -13.41
C THR A 453 -16.32 -16.31 -14.30
N GLY A 454 -16.51 -16.19 -15.62
CA GLY A 454 -15.48 -16.53 -16.58
C GLY A 454 -15.07 -18.00 -16.46
N THR A 455 -13.77 -18.25 -16.25
CA THR A 455 -13.19 -19.60 -16.05
C THR A 455 -12.98 -19.95 -14.58
N ARG A 456 -13.32 -19.05 -13.65
CA ARG A 456 -13.05 -19.20 -12.22
C ARG A 456 -14.30 -19.68 -11.49
N ARG A 457 -14.08 -20.57 -10.52
CA ARG A 457 -15.10 -21.02 -9.57
C ARG A 457 -14.70 -20.58 -8.18
N PHE A 458 -15.64 -19.96 -7.48
CA PHE A 458 -15.46 -19.44 -6.13
C PHE A 458 -16.24 -20.29 -5.12
N THR A 459 -15.69 -20.43 -3.92
CA THR A 459 -16.29 -21.17 -2.81
C THR A 459 -16.33 -20.38 -1.51
N TRP A 460 -15.62 -19.26 -1.42
CA TRP A 460 -15.55 -18.45 -0.20
C TRP A 460 -16.93 -18.04 0.35
N HIS A 461 -17.89 -17.76 -0.53
CA HIS A 461 -19.23 -17.30 -0.18
C HIS A 461 -20.07 -18.40 0.47
N GLN A 462 -19.77 -19.67 0.23
CA GLN A 462 -20.49 -20.80 0.81
C GLN A 462 -20.34 -20.88 2.32
N LYS A 463 -19.20 -20.42 2.86
CA LYS A 463 -19.00 -20.28 4.31
C LYS A 463 -19.93 -19.24 4.95
N LEU A 464 -20.59 -18.41 4.15
CA LEU A 464 -21.54 -17.41 4.66
C LEU A 464 -22.96 -17.95 4.84
N ALA A 465 -23.23 -19.20 4.42
CA ALA A 465 -24.56 -19.78 4.39
C ALA A 465 -25.25 -19.84 5.76
N LEU A 466 -26.58 -19.74 5.72
CA LEU A 466 -27.48 -19.89 6.86
C LEU A 466 -28.24 -21.24 6.77
N PRO A 467 -28.81 -21.77 7.87
CA PRO A 467 -28.75 -21.24 9.23
C PRO A 467 -27.42 -21.56 9.92
N LEU A 468 -26.98 -20.65 10.79
CA LEU A 468 -25.94 -20.89 11.76
C LEU A 468 -26.59 -20.75 13.14
N PRO A 469 -27.04 -21.87 13.76
CA PRO A 469 -27.75 -21.83 15.04
C PRO A 469 -27.00 -21.03 16.10
N GLY A 470 -27.68 -20.08 16.73
CA GLY A 470 -27.12 -19.32 17.86
C GLY A 470 -26.18 -18.16 17.51
N LEU A 471 -26.06 -17.73 16.25
CA LEU A 471 -25.19 -16.59 15.89
C LEU A 471 -25.53 -15.29 16.62
N LEU A 472 -26.83 -14.98 16.73
CA LEU A 472 -27.31 -13.83 17.49
C LEU A 472 -27.63 -14.20 18.94
N GLY A 473 -27.84 -15.49 19.23
CA GLY A 473 -28.27 -16.00 20.54
C GLY A 473 -29.63 -15.42 21.01
N ASP A 474 -30.21 -16.02 22.05
CA ASP A 474 -31.31 -15.36 22.80
C ASP A 474 -30.80 -14.11 23.55
N GLU A 475 -29.48 -14.00 23.71
CA GLU A 475 -28.77 -12.84 24.27
C GLU A 475 -28.74 -11.61 23.35
N ALA A 476 -29.25 -11.65 22.12
CA ALA A 476 -29.42 -10.45 21.28
C ALA A 476 -30.37 -9.40 21.90
N ALA A 477 -31.15 -9.79 22.92
CA ALA A 477 -31.91 -8.86 23.76
C ALA A 477 -31.04 -8.16 24.84
N ALA A 478 -29.74 -8.44 24.92
CA ALA A 478 -28.82 -7.76 25.80
C ALA A 478 -28.76 -6.27 25.49
N LYS A 479 -28.67 -5.46 26.55
CA LYS A 479 -28.57 -4.01 26.47
C LYS A 479 -27.43 -3.63 25.52
N LEU A 480 -27.74 -2.83 24.49
CA LEU A 480 -26.75 -2.32 23.54
C LEU A 480 -25.54 -1.74 24.28
N PRO A 481 -24.31 -2.01 23.81
CA PRO A 481 -23.12 -1.50 24.46
C PRO A 481 -23.12 0.03 24.45
N LEU A 482 -22.59 0.62 25.52
CA LEU A 482 -22.39 2.06 25.57
C LEU A 482 -21.20 2.46 24.69
N PRO A 483 -21.23 3.66 24.09
CA PRO A 483 -20.07 4.16 23.36
C PRO A 483 -18.82 4.27 24.23
N SER A 484 -17.70 3.80 23.70
CA SER A 484 -16.35 3.98 24.25
C SER A 484 -15.81 5.38 23.92
N PRO A 485 -15.02 6.00 24.82
CA PRO A 485 -14.35 7.26 24.52
C PRO A 485 -13.28 7.09 23.44
N VAL A 486 -13.01 8.16 22.69
CA VAL A 486 -12.05 8.17 21.59
C VAL A 486 -11.13 9.38 21.71
N PRO A 487 -9.79 9.21 21.72
CA PRO A 487 -8.87 10.33 21.80
C PRO A 487 -9.00 11.27 20.60
N MET A 488 -9.28 12.54 20.87
CA MET A 488 -9.26 13.65 19.92
C MET A 488 -7.97 14.46 20.07
N HIS A 489 -7.40 14.87 18.94
CA HIS A 489 -6.22 15.70 18.86
C HIS A 489 -6.44 16.82 17.84
N MET A 490 -5.82 17.98 18.11
CA MET A 490 -5.85 19.15 17.23
C MET A 490 -4.65 19.14 16.28
N GLY A 491 -4.79 19.83 15.15
CA GLY A 491 -3.74 20.03 14.16
C GLY A 491 -3.38 18.71 13.48
N VAL A 492 -4.28 18.17 12.65
CA VAL A 492 -4.02 16.95 11.87
C VAL A 492 -2.95 17.20 10.81
N TRP A 493 -3.04 18.34 10.13
CA TRP A 493 -2.12 18.77 9.10
C TRP A 493 -1.18 19.86 9.64
N VAL A 494 0.11 19.71 9.35
CA VAL A 494 1.15 20.66 9.79
C VAL A 494 1.94 21.13 8.55
N PRO A 495 2.20 22.45 8.41
CA PRO A 495 3.06 22.96 7.34
C PRO A 495 4.49 22.42 7.46
N VAL A 496 5.12 22.15 6.32
CA VAL A 496 6.49 21.62 6.27
C VAL A 496 7.53 22.69 6.64
N ASP A 497 7.23 23.96 6.41
CA ASP A 497 8.16 25.08 6.64
C ASP A 497 8.09 25.70 8.04
N GLU A 498 7.02 25.44 8.82
CA GLU A 498 6.80 26.11 10.12
C GLU A 498 7.35 25.33 11.34
N ALA A 499 7.82 24.10 11.15
CA ALA A 499 8.18 23.19 12.24
C ALA A 499 9.43 23.58 13.07
N GLY A 500 10.00 24.78 12.88
CA GLY A 500 11.13 25.31 13.65
C GLY A 500 10.76 26.28 14.78
N SER A 501 9.51 26.73 14.89
CA SER A 501 9.11 27.72 15.91
C SER A 501 8.37 27.09 17.10
N ASN A 502 9.12 26.40 17.97
CA ASN A 502 8.68 26.17 19.35
C ASN A 502 8.71 27.49 20.16
N SER A 503 8.05 28.54 19.67
CA SER A 503 7.85 29.77 20.42
C SER A 503 6.38 29.94 20.73
N SER A 504 6.10 29.87 22.03
CA SER A 504 4.92 30.34 22.75
C SER A 504 4.64 31.84 22.53
N SER A 505 4.49 32.28 21.28
CA SER A 505 4.02 33.62 20.96
C SER A 505 2.54 33.54 20.59
N SER A 506 1.70 33.97 21.52
CA SER A 506 0.29 34.34 21.31
C SER A 506 0.17 35.58 20.41
N GLY A 507 0.73 35.50 19.21
CA GLY A 507 0.69 36.55 18.19
C GLY A 507 -0.62 36.44 17.40
N SER A 508 -1.57 37.30 17.74
CA SER A 508 -2.80 37.56 16.99
C SER A 508 -2.49 38.08 15.58
N SER A 509 -2.15 37.19 14.64
CA SER A 509 -2.22 37.47 13.21
C SER A 509 -3.65 37.23 12.74
N LYS A 510 -4.42 38.31 12.65
CA LYS A 510 -5.78 38.35 12.07
C LYS A 510 -5.72 38.45 10.54
N ASP A 511 -5.02 37.51 9.91
CA ASP A 511 -5.10 37.36 8.46
C ASP A 511 -5.75 36.00 8.16
N THR A 512 -7.06 35.96 8.35
CA THR A 512 -7.92 34.79 8.11
C THR A 512 -8.33 34.70 6.63
N GLY A 513 -7.48 35.17 5.72
CA GLY A 513 -7.66 34.87 4.30
C GLY A 513 -7.64 33.36 4.17
N ALA A 514 -8.80 32.76 3.89
CA ALA A 514 -8.93 31.31 3.74
C ALA A 514 -7.88 30.84 2.73
N VAL A 515 -6.83 30.18 3.22
CA VAL A 515 -5.85 29.54 2.35
C VAL A 515 -6.61 28.38 1.72
N PRO A 516 -6.78 28.36 0.38
CA PRO A 516 -7.52 27.29 -0.27
C PRO A 516 -6.88 25.94 0.06
N VAL A 517 -7.69 24.89 0.19
CA VAL A 517 -7.19 23.51 0.37
C VAL A 517 -6.10 23.27 -0.67
N PRO A 518 -4.88 22.90 -0.26
CA PRO A 518 -3.82 22.56 -1.20
C PRO A 518 -4.23 21.35 -2.03
N ASP A 519 -3.58 21.17 -3.17
CA ASP A 519 -3.74 19.92 -3.92
C ASP A 519 -3.25 18.77 -3.01
N TYR A 520 -3.96 17.64 -2.98
CA TYR A 520 -3.56 16.50 -2.14
C TYR A 520 -2.15 15.97 -2.47
N SER A 521 -1.65 16.21 -3.69
CA SER A 521 -0.27 15.92 -4.06
C SER A 521 0.76 16.83 -3.37
N GLU A 522 0.35 17.96 -2.78
CA GLU A 522 1.17 18.81 -1.92
C GLU A 522 1.15 18.37 -0.44
N CYS A 523 0.22 17.48 -0.07
CA CYS A 523 0.07 16.93 1.28
C CYS A 523 0.75 15.57 1.38
N TRP A 524 1.85 15.48 2.12
CA TRP A 524 2.47 14.20 2.40
C TRP A 524 1.62 13.36 3.35
N GLN A 525 1.41 12.12 2.94
CA GLN A 525 0.84 11.03 3.71
C GLN A 525 1.63 9.74 3.43
N PHE A 526 1.42 8.74 4.28
CA PHE A 526 2.17 7.48 4.27
C PHE A 526 1.72 6.48 3.19
#